data_AF-A0A2Z7DBM9-F1
#
_entry.id   AF-A0A2Z7DBM9-F1
#
_cell.length_a   1.000
_cell.length_b   1.000
_cell.length_c   1.000
_cell.angle_alpha   90.00
_cell.angle_beta   90.00
_cell.angle_gamma   90.00
#
_symmetry.space_group_name_H-M   'P 1'
#
loop_
_entity.id
_entity.type
_entity.pdbx_description
1 polymer ?
#
loop_
_entity_poly.entity_id
_entity_poly.type
_entity_poly.pdbx_seq_one_letter_code
_entity_poly.pdbx_strand_id
1 'polypeptide(L)'
;MFSKIKTCATAKEIWEKLTQICEGNDETKENKLTVAQQKYESIKMKDGETITEFNERFSAVVIELTSLGKEYINRELALKVMRSLPRQWDVKTMAMRESKDLNKLELHDLFANLKAYEFELETRSEDAPSTSQPTKALAATMTEQCSTSTSKTADQLSDDVMSLFVKKFGKYLRRSYNPSTPYNNFHKSDKVSTDLNCYNCGRPGHFAADCNRPKKEDRSRDDKRTVDRSKDRSKDRRMRTLLE
;
A
#
# COMPACT_ATOMS: atom_id res chain seq x y z
N MET A 1 2.42 54.06 18.70
CA MET A 1 3.52 53.27 19.28
C MET A 1 4.27 54.08 20.36
N PHE A 2 4.78 55.28 20.04
CA PHE A 2 5.48 56.15 21.00
C PHE A 2 4.69 56.49 22.30
N SER A 3 3.38 56.76 22.18
CA SER A 3 2.50 57.02 23.33
C SER A 3 2.42 55.88 24.35
N LYS A 4 2.70 54.64 23.94
CA LYS A 4 2.69 53.45 24.81
C LYS A 4 4.02 53.26 25.56
N ILE A 5 5.13 53.79 25.05
CA ILE A 5 6.48 53.61 25.62
C ILE A 5 7.01 54.85 26.34
N LYS A 6 6.37 56.02 26.20
CA LYS A 6 6.80 57.28 26.85
C LYS A 6 6.89 57.22 28.37
N THR A 7 6.23 56.25 29.00
CA THR A 7 6.20 56.07 30.46
C THR A 7 7.27 55.11 30.96
N CYS A 8 7.98 54.43 30.06
CA CYS A 8 9.05 53.50 30.43
C CYS A 8 10.31 54.29 30.78
N ALA A 9 10.96 53.95 31.89
CA ALA A 9 12.11 54.67 32.41
C ALA A 9 13.44 54.10 31.89
N THR A 10 13.44 52.83 31.48
CA THR A 10 14.65 52.12 31.04
C THR A 10 14.55 51.67 29.59
N ALA A 11 15.70 51.57 28.91
CA ALA A 11 15.77 51.02 27.56
C ALA A 11 15.23 49.59 27.49
N LYS A 12 15.42 48.81 28.56
CA LYS A 12 14.88 47.45 28.71
C LYS A 12 13.35 47.44 28.69
N GLU A 13 12.70 48.28 29.50
CA GLU A 13 11.23 48.39 29.52
C GLU A 13 10.64 48.87 28.18
N ILE A 14 11.33 49.78 27.49
CA ILE A 14 10.93 50.23 26.16
C ILE A 14 10.99 49.07 25.17
N TRP A 15 12.09 48.30 25.19
CA TRP A 15 12.27 47.13 24.33
C TRP A 15 11.21 46.05 24.60
N GLU A 16 11.01 45.67 25.87
CA GLU A 16 9.99 44.69 26.26
C GLU A 16 8.58 45.12 25.84
N LYS A 17 8.20 46.39 26.03
CA LYS A 17 6.91 46.89 25.53
C LYS A 17 6.81 46.88 24.01
N LEU A 18 7.88 47.21 23.29
CA LEU A 18 7.88 47.16 21.82
C LEU A 18 7.71 45.73 21.33
N THR A 19 8.44 44.78 21.91
CA THR A 19 8.27 43.34 21.65
C THR A 19 6.83 42.91 21.92
N GLN A 20 6.25 43.32 23.05
CA GLN A 20 4.87 43.00 23.41
C GLN A 20 3.84 43.59 22.42
N ILE A 21 4.06 44.81 21.94
CA ILE A 21 3.15 45.48 20.98
C ILE A 21 3.26 44.87 19.59
N CYS A 22 4.46 44.48 19.16
CA CYS A 22 4.72 43.95 17.82
C CYS A 22 4.40 42.46 17.71
N GLU A 23 4.78 41.65 18.69
CA GLU A 23 4.67 40.18 18.64
C GLU A 23 3.47 39.65 19.45
N GLY A 24 2.97 40.45 20.40
CA GLY A 24 2.04 40.04 21.44
C GLY A 24 2.76 39.77 22.77
N ASN A 25 2.00 39.64 23.86
CA ASN A 25 2.53 39.11 25.12
C ASN A 25 2.86 37.61 24.99
N ASP A 26 3.61 37.08 25.96
CA ASP A 26 4.01 35.66 25.95
C ASP A 26 2.81 34.71 25.87
N GLU A 27 1.70 35.04 26.55
CA GLU A 27 0.43 34.32 26.46
C GLU A 27 -0.13 34.28 25.02
N THR A 28 -0.05 35.39 24.28
CA THR A 28 -0.47 35.42 22.87
C THR A 28 0.42 34.53 22.01
N LYS A 29 1.73 34.48 22.27
CA LYS A 29 2.66 33.60 21.56
C LYS A 29 2.37 32.14 21.86
N GLU A 30 2.13 31.80 23.12
CA GLU A 30 1.78 30.44 23.56
C GLU A 30 0.45 29.97 22.95
N ASN A 31 -0.56 30.85 22.91
CA ASN A 31 -1.83 30.57 22.26
C ASN A 31 -1.66 30.35 20.75
N LYS A 32 -0.87 31.19 20.07
CA LYS A 32 -0.54 31.00 18.64
C LYS A 32 0.17 29.67 18.40
N LEU A 33 1.14 29.32 19.25
CA LEU A 33 1.88 28.06 19.18
C LEU A 33 0.95 26.87 19.34
N THR A 34 0.05 26.91 20.33
CA THR A 34 -0.96 25.87 20.57
C THR A 34 -1.86 25.69 19.34
N VAL A 35 -2.37 26.78 18.78
CA VAL A 35 -3.23 26.73 17.57
C VAL A 35 -2.45 26.17 16.37
N ALA A 36 -1.23 26.66 16.12
CA ALA A 36 -0.39 26.18 15.02
C ALA A 36 -0.06 24.68 15.18
N GLN A 37 0.19 24.24 16.41
CA GLN A 37 0.46 22.83 16.70
C GLN A 37 -0.79 21.97 16.46
N GLN A 38 -1.96 22.44 16.85
CA GLN A 38 -3.21 21.74 16.55
C GLN A 38 -3.46 21.64 15.03
N LYS A 39 -3.17 22.70 14.26
CA LYS A 39 -3.22 22.66 12.78
C LYS A 39 -2.26 21.59 12.24
N TYR A 40 -1.04 21.53 12.74
CA TYR A 40 -0.06 20.51 12.36
C TYR A 40 -0.54 19.11 12.70
N GLU A 41 -1.05 18.88 13.92
CA GLU A 41 -1.52 17.57 14.35
C GLU A 41 -2.74 17.09 13.54
N SER A 42 -3.66 17.99 13.21
CA SER A 42 -4.85 17.70 12.41
C SER A 42 -4.60 17.68 10.89
N ILE A 43 -3.42 18.09 10.41
CA ILE A 43 -3.17 18.20 8.98
C ILE A 43 -3.30 16.82 8.30
N LYS A 44 -4.15 16.79 7.29
CA LYS A 44 -4.38 15.67 6.37
C LYS A 44 -4.47 16.22 4.96
N MET A 45 -4.09 15.39 4.00
CA MET A 45 -4.38 15.65 2.59
C MET A 45 -5.90 15.50 2.39
N LYS A 46 -6.50 16.46 1.68
CA LYS A 46 -7.94 16.50 1.43
C LYS A 46 -8.28 15.65 0.21
N ASP A 47 -9.55 15.28 0.09
CA ASP A 47 -10.03 14.57 -1.11
C ASP A 47 -9.92 15.48 -2.33
N GLY A 48 -9.33 14.96 -3.42
CA GLY A 48 -9.11 15.71 -4.67
C GLY A 48 -8.00 16.76 -4.61
N GLU A 49 -7.29 16.91 -3.50
CA GLU A 49 -6.13 17.77 -3.40
C GLU A 49 -4.91 17.12 -4.05
N THR A 50 -4.12 17.92 -4.76
CA THR A 50 -2.85 17.45 -5.35
C THR A 50 -1.73 17.43 -4.32
N ILE A 51 -0.67 16.65 -4.57
CA ILE A 51 0.48 16.59 -3.66
C ILE A 51 1.19 17.94 -3.51
N THR A 52 1.14 18.78 -4.55
CA THR A 52 1.75 20.12 -4.54
C THR A 52 0.98 21.06 -3.63
N GLU A 53 -0.34 21.10 -3.73
CA GLU A 53 -1.19 21.89 -2.82
C GLU A 53 -1.04 21.42 -1.37
N PHE A 54 -0.98 20.10 -1.16
CA PHE A 54 -0.74 19.53 0.16
C PHE A 54 0.63 19.94 0.72
N ASN A 55 1.69 19.90 -0.09
CA ASN A 55 3.03 20.34 0.28
C ASN A 55 3.07 21.81 0.70
N GLU A 56 2.42 22.69 -0.06
CA GLU A 56 2.36 24.12 0.25
C GLU A 56 1.68 24.37 1.60
N ARG A 57 0.54 23.73 1.85
CA ARG A 57 -0.15 23.83 3.14
C ARG A 57 0.67 23.27 4.29
N PHE A 58 1.33 22.12 4.08
CA PHE A 58 2.18 21.50 5.09
C PHE A 58 3.37 22.40 5.43
N SER A 59 4.05 22.93 4.41
CA SER A 59 5.18 23.84 4.55
C SER A 59 4.79 25.13 5.26
N ALA A 60 3.64 25.71 4.93
CA ALA A 60 3.13 26.91 5.59
C ALA A 60 2.95 26.69 7.11
N VAL A 61 2.40 25.55 7.52
CA VAL A 61 2.22 25.21 8.94
C VAL A 61 3.56 24.96 9.64
N VAL A 62 4.51 24.30 8.98
CA VAL A 62 5.86 24.09 9.53
C VAL A 62 6.59 25.42 9.70
N ILE A 63 6.50 26.33 8.72
CA ILE A 63 7.09 27.68 8.81
C ILE A 63 6.45 28.48 9.95
N GLU A 64 5.12 28.42 10.11
CA GLU A 64 4.39 29.05 11.22
C GLU A 64 4.94 28.54 12.57
N LEU A 65 5.11 27.23 12.72
CA LEU A 65 5.65 26.61 13.94
C LEU A 65 7.11 26.97 14.22
N THR A 66 7.96 26.94 13.19
CA THR A 66 9.37 27.34 13.32
C THR A 66 9.49 28.81 13.71
N SER A 67 8.64 29.69 13.16
CA SER A 67 8.61 31.11 13.53
C SER A 67 8.20 31.37 14.98
N LEU A 68 7.48 30.43 15.59
CA LEU A 68 7.08 30.44 17.01
C LEU A 68 8.08 29.70 17.91
N GLY A 69 9.23 29.29 17.37
CA GLY A 69 10.32 28.67 18.11
C GLY A 69 10.25 27.15 18.23
N LYS A 70 9.37 26.48 17.47
CA LYS A 70 9.27 25.02 17.46
C LYS A 70 9.98 24.41 16.27
N GLU A 71 11.08 23.71 16.54
CA GLU A 71 11.86 23.01 15.52
C GLU A 71 11.42 21.55 15.37
N TYR A 72 11.53 21.03 14.14
CA TYR A 72 11.23 19.63 13.82
C TYR A 72 12.39 19.02 13.07
N ILE A 73 12.75 17.79 13.42
CA ILE A 73 13.72 17.02 12.64
C ILE A 73 13.07 16.49 11.35
N ASN A 74 13.85 16.37 10.27
CA ASN A 74 13.36 15.90 8.97
C ASN A 74 12.59 14.56 9.06
N ARG A 75 13.06 13.64 9.90
CA ARG A 75 12.39 12.35 10.14
C ARG A 75 10.96 12.53 10.66
N GLU A 76 10.73 13.47 11.59
CA GLU A 76 9.41 13.72 12.16
C GLU A 76 8.46 14.30 11.12
N LEU A 77 8.94 15.27 10.33
CA LEU A 77 8.18 15.86 9.23
C LEU A 77 7.84 14.80 8.17
N ALA A 78 8.81 13.96 7.78
CA ALA A 78 8.59 12.91 6.81
C ALA A 78 7.56 11.87 7.30
N LEU A 79 7.67 11.45 8.56
CA LEU A 79 6.70 10.54 9.18
C LEU A 79 5.32 11.18 9.28
N LYS A 80 5.25 12.49 9.53
CA LYS A 80 4.00 13.22 9.60
C LYS A 80 3.31 13.25 8.23
N VAL A 81 4.04 13.61 7.17
CA VAL A 81 3.56 13.60 5.78
C VAL A 81 3.05 12.21 5.40
N MET A 82 3.82 11.15 5.67
CA MET A 82 3.40 9.79 5.32
C MET A 82 2.12 9.34 6.05
N ARG A 83 1.82 9.86 7.24
CA ARG A 83 0.60 9.52 8.01
C ARG A 83 -0.61 10.38 7.64
N SER A 84 -0.39 11.52 6.99
CA SER A 84 -1.43 12.48 6.61
C SER A 84 -1.97 12.24 5.19
N LEU A 85 -1.32 11.38 4.42
CA LEU A 85 -1.79 10.93 3.11
C LEU A 85 -2.99 9.96 3.21
N PRO A 86 -3.89 9.91 2.22
CA PRO A 86 -4.99 8.96 2.17
C PRO A 86 -4.52 7.52 1.98
N ARG A 87 -5.38 6.54 2.30
CA ARG A 87 -5.07 5.10 2.25
C ARG A 87 -4.54 4.60 0.90
N GLN A 88 -4.92 5.24 -0.21
CA GLN A 88 -4.41 4.88 -1.54
C GLN A 88 -2.87 5.02 -1.67
N TRP A 89 -2.24 5.77 -0.77
CA TRP A 89 -0.79 5.97 -0.71
C TRP A 89 -0.08 4.98 0.22
N ASP A 90 -0.80 4.10 0.94
CA ASP A 90 -0.22 3.21 1.95
C ASP A 90 0.89 2.34 1.37
N VAL A 91 0.69 1.75 0.18
CA VAL A 91 1.71 0.91 -0.48
C VAL A 91 3.00 1.69 -0.74
N LYS A 92 2.89 2.93 -1.26
CA LYS A 92 4.05 3.78 -1.53
C LYS A 92 4.75 4.19 -0.24
N THR A 93 4.00 4.61 0.78
CA THR A 93 4.58 5.06 2.05
C THR A 93 5.21 3.90 2.84
N MET A 94 4.65 2.69 2.79
CA MET A 94 5.26 1.49 3.39
C MET A 94 6.58 1.14 2.69
N ALA A 95 6.59 1.08 1.35
CA ALA A 95 7.82 0.82 0.61
C ALA A 95 8.91 1.86 0.90
N MET A 96 8.54 3.14 1.07
CA MET A 96 9.50 4.19 1.44
C MET A 96 10.04 4.02 2.86
N ARG A 97 9.23 3.55 3.82
CA ARG A 97 9.69 3.24 5.19
C ARG A 97 10.68 2.09 5.23
N GLU A 98 10.49 1.09 4.38
CA GLU A 98 11.34 -0.11 4.33
C GLU A 98 12.64 0.12 3.55
N SER A 99 12.61 0.94 2.49
CA SER A 99 13.75 1.10 1.58
C SER A 99 14.63 2.31 1.85
N LYS A 100 14.14 3.34 2.56
CA LYS A 100 14.87 4.59 2.78
C LYS A 100 15.23 4.79 4.25
N ASP A 101 16.44 5.29 4.49
CA ASP A 101 16.81 5.81 5.80
C ASP A 101 16.08 7.14 6.05
N LEU A 102 15.02 7.07 6.84
CA LEU A 102 14.18 8.24 7.16
C LEU A 102 14.94 9.35 7.91
N ASN A 103 16.12 9.06 8.49
CA ASN A 103 16.94 10.09 9.13
C ASN A 103 17.69 10.96 8.09
N LYS A 104 17.95 10.42 6.90
CA LYS A 104 18.64 11.11 5.80
C LYS A 104 17.69 11.61 4.73
N LEU A 105 16.41 11.25 4.82
CA LEU A 105 15.40 11.66 3.85
C LEU A 105 15.00 13.12 4.10
N GLU A 106 15.36 14.00 3.16
CA GLU A 106 14.91 15.39 3.18
C GLU A 106 13.43 15.50 2.80
N LEU A 107 12.75 16.50 3.36
CA LEU A 107 11.33 16.73 3.12
C LEU A 107 11.04 17.01 1.63
N HIS A 108 11.93 17.76 0.97
CA HIS A 108 11.84 18.03 -0.46
C HIS A 108 11.87 16.72 -1.28
N ASP A 109 12.81 15.82 -1.00
CA ASP A 109 12.93 14.55 -1.70
C ASP A 109 11.71 13.66 -1.47
N LEU A 110 11.14 13.67 -0.26
CA LEU A 110 9.88 12.98 0.02
C LEU A 110 8.77 13.48 -0.90
N PHE A 111 8.54 14.79 -0.96
CA PHE A 111 7.51 15.37 -1.82
C PHE A 111 7.77 15.15 -3.31
N ALA A 112 9.03 15.20 -3.76
CA ALA A 112 9.39 14.87 -5.13
C ALA A 112 9.04 13.40 -5.49
N ASN A 113 9.31 12.46 -4.58
CA ASN A 113 8.95 11.05 -4.76
C ASN A 113 7.44 10.81 -4.76
N LEU A 114 6.70 11.54 -3.91
CA LEU A 114 5.24 11.46 -3.87
C LEU A 114 4.62 12.04 -5.15
N LYS A 115 5.15 13.16 -5.66
CA LYS A 115 4.74 13.76 -6.93
C LYS A 115 5.01 12.89 -8.14
N ALA A 116 6.16 12.21 -8.18
CA ALA A 116 6.43 11.22 -9.22
C ALA A 116 5.39 10.08 -9.20
N TYR A 117 4.99 9.63 -8.01
CA TYR A 117 3.98 8.58 -7.86
C TYR A 117 2.56 9.05 -8.20
N GLU A 118 2.21 10.31 -7.91
CA GLU A 118 0.94 10.93 -8.33
C GLU A 118 0.77 10.84 -9.85
N PHE A 119 1.82 11.18 -10.60
CA PHE A 119 1.82 11.09 -12.06
C PHE A 119 1.64 9.65 -12.58
N GLU A 120 2.25 8.66 -11.92
CA GLU A 120 2.06 7.24 -12.22
C GLU A 120 0.64 6.73 -11.92
N LEU A 121 -0.04 7.31 -10.92
CA LEU A 121 -1.43 6.99 -10.61
C LEU A 121 -2.37 7.55 -11.68
N GLU A 122 -2.18 8.82 -12.08
CA GLU A 122 -3.01 9.50 -13.07
C GLU A 122 -2.94 8.81 -14.44
N THR A 123 -1.74 8.45 -14.88
CA THR A 123 -1.54 7.72 -16.15
C THR A 123 -2.21 6.34 -16.16
N ARG A 124 -2.42 5.72 -14.99
CA ARG A 124 -3.08 4.41 -14.88
C ARG A 124 -4.61 4.51 -14.78
N SER A 125 -5.14 5.62 -14.28
CA SER A 125 -6.59 5.88 -14.28
C SER A 125 -7.12 6.18 -15.68
N GLU A 126 -6.33 6.82 -16.54
CA GLU A 126 -6.71 7.07 -17.94
C GLU A 126 -6.68 5.80 -18.82
N ASP A 127 -5.88 4.80 -18.45
CA ASP A 127 -5.76 3.51 -19.16
C ASP A 127 -6.88 2.50 -18.83
N ALA A 128 -7.92 2.89 -18.08
CA ALA A 128 -9.13 2.08 -18.00
C ALA A 128 -9.80 2.05 -19.39
N PRO A 129 -9.88 0.91 -20.08
CA PRO A 129 -10.54 0.86 -21.38
C PRO A 129 -12.01 1.18 -21.15
N SER A 130 -12.41 2.41 -21.46
CA SER A 130 -13.79 2.73 -21.78
C SER A 130 -14.09 2.06 -23.13
N THR A 131 -14.17 0.73 -23.12
CA THR A 131 -14.61 -0.05 -24.26
C THR A 131 -16.11 -0.28 -24.10
N SER A 132 -16.88 0.80 -24.22
CA SER A 132 -18.21 0.68 -24.80
C SER A 132 -17.98 0.30 -26.27
N GLN A 133 -17.87 -0.99 -26.56
CA GLN A 133 -17.97 -1.46 -27.93
C GLN A 133 -19.38 -1.15 -28.43
N PRO A 134 -19.57 -0.47 -29.58
CA PRO A 134 -20.86 -0.48 -30.24
C PRO A 134 -20.99 -1.83 -30.93
N THR A 135 -21.52 -2.83 -30.22
CA THR A 135 -22.05 -4.02 -30.88
C THR A 135 -23.32 -3.60 -31.62
N LYS A 136 -23.21 -3.54 -32.96
CA LYS A 136 -24.37 -3.47 -33.85
C LYS A 136 -25.17 -4.76 -33.66
N ALA A 137 -26.28 -4.70 -32.95
CA ALA A 137 -27.34 -5.70 -32.98
C ALA A 137 -28.69 -4.99 -33.09
N LEU A 138 -29.52 -5.49 -34.01
CA LEU A 138 -30.80 -4.94 -34.43
C LEU A 138 -31.87 -4.98 -33.32
N ALA A 139 -32.70 -3.93 -33.35
CA ALA A 139 -34.10 -3.75 -32.92
C ALA A 139 -34.81 -4.85 -32.08
N ALA A 140 -35.41 -4.44 -30.95
CA ALA A 140 -36.86 -4.16 -30.84
C ALA A 140 -37.32 -3.82 -29.38
N THR A 141 -38.10 -2.72 -29.28
CA THR A 141 -39.24 -2.42 -28.35
C THR A 141 -39.04 -2.45 -26.82
N MET A 142 -39.12 -1.28 -26.13
CA MET A 142 -40.29 -0.73 -25.38
C MET A 142 -40.58 -1.51 -24.06
N THR A 143 -40.75 -0.97 -22.84
CA THR A 143 -40.92 0.37 -22.26
C THR A 143 -40.72 0.27 -20.72
N GLU A 144 -40.50 1.41 -20.06
CA GLU A 144 -40.95 1.77 -18.70
C GLU A 144 -40.19 1.39 -17.40
N GLN A 145 -39.62 2.45 -16.80
CA GLN A 145 -39.80 2.97 -15.42
C GLN A 145 -39.23 2.26 -14.17
N CYS A 146 -38.32 3.01 -13.54
CA CYS A 146 -38.36 3.54 -12.16
C CYS A 146 -38.18 2.60 -10.93
N SER A 147 -37.07 2.87 -10.22
CA SER A 147 -36.83 2.80 -8.76
C SER A 147 -36.95 1.46 -8.03
N THR A 148 -35.89 1.08 -7.29
CA THR A 148 -35.97 0.73 -5.86
C THR A 148 -34.57 0.74 -5.23
N SER A 149 -34.46 1.51 -4.15
CA SER A 149 -33.36 1.60 -3.19
C SER A 149 -33.05 0.25 -2.55
N THR A 150 -31.78 -0.13 -2.42
CA THR A 150 -31.39 -1.04 -1.32
C THR A 150 -29.94 -0.82 -0.92
N SER A 151 -29.77 -0.37 0.32
CA SER A 151 -28.52 -0.29 1.05
C SER A 151 -27.79 -1.63 1.06
N LYS A 152 -26.50 -1.64 0.70
CA LYS A 152 -25.59 -2.73 1.10
C LYS A 152 -24.32 -2.15 1.70
N THR A 153 -23.98 -2.75 2.83
CA THR A 153 -23.00 -2.38 3.86
C THR A 153 -21.56 -2.59 3.41
N ALA A 154 -20.64 -1.84 4.04
CA ALA A 154 -19.25 -1.61 3.62
C ALA A 154 -18.24 -2.76 3.80
N ASP A 155 -18.66 -3.97 4.18
CA ASP A 155 -17.73 -5.02 4.64
C ASP A 155 -17.48 -6.17 3.65
N GLN A 156 -17.80 -6.03 2.36
CA GLN A 156 -17.57 -7.10 1.36
C GLN A 156 -16.68 -6.72 0.17
N LEU A 157 -16.07 -5.54 0.15
CA LEU A 157 -15.26 -5.08 -1.00
C LEU A 157 -13.73 -5.22 -0.83
N SER A 158 -13.23 -5.80 0.28
CA SER A 158 -11.78 -5.82 0.56
C SER A 158 -11.00 -6.98 -0.07
N ASP A 159 -11.61 -8.16 -0.22
CA ASP A 159 -10.88 -9.38 -0.59
C ASP A 159 -10.65 -9.52 -2.11
N ASP A 160 -11.64 -9.16 -2.92
CA ASP A 160 -11.53 -9.19 -4.38
C ASP A 160 -10.53 -8.16 -4.92
N VAL A 161 -10.44 -7.01 -4.24
CA VAL A 161 -9.51 -5.94 -4.57
C VAL A 161 -8.07 -6.36 -4.23
N MET A 162 -7.83 -7.02 -3.08
CA MET A 162 -6.51 -7.55 -2.73
C MET A 162 -6.04 -8.66 -3.70
N SER A 163 -6.94 -9.54 -4.17
CA SER A 163 -6.55 -10.57 -5.13
C SER A 163 -6.16 -10.00 -6.51
N LEU A 164 -6.71 -8.86 -6.90
CA LEU A 164 -6.35 -8.17 -8.15
C LEU A 164 -4.98 -7.46 -8.05
N PHE A 165 -4.60 -7.00 -6.85
CA PHE A 165 -3.29 -6.40 -6.60
C PHE A 165 -2.15 -7.43 -6.60
N VAL A 166 -2.33 -8.62 -6.01
CA VAL A 166 -1.27 -9.64 -5.93
C VAL A 166 -0.97 -10.31 -7.29
N LYS A 167 -1.99 -10.52 -8.13
CA LYS A 167 -1.82 -11.20 -9.44
C LYS A 167 -1.04 -10.40 -10.48
N LYS A 168 -0.99 -9.07 -10.37
CA LYS A 168 -0.32 -8.21 -11.37
C LYS A 168 1.15 -7.93 -11.05
N PHE A 169 1.58 -8.09 -9.79
CA PHE A 169 2.95 -7.77 -9.34
C PHE A 169 3.98 -8.91 -9.44
N GLY A 170 3.54 -10.17 -9.64
CA GLY A 170 4.45 -11.33 -9.72
C GLY A 170 5.36 -11.38 -10.96
N LYS A 171 5.10 -10.57 -12.00
CA LYS A 171 5.86 -10.60 -13.27
C LYS A 171 7.01 -9.59 -13.33
N TYR A 172 7.03 -8.56 -12.49
CA TYR A 172 8.01 -7.46 -12.60
C TYR A 172 9.22 -7.59 -11.67
N LEU A 173 9.19 -8.46 -10.67
CA LEU A 173 10.33 -8.69 -9.76
C LEU A 173 11.40 -9.66 -10.30
N ARG A 174 11.29 -10.17 -11.54
CA ARG A 174 12.32 -11.05 -12.15
C ARG A 174 13.32 -10.34 -13.06
N ARG A 175 13.18 -9.03 -13.32
CA ARG A 175 13.94 -8.36 -14.41
C ARG A 175 15.13 -7.52 -13.95
N SER A 176 15.31 -7.25 -12.66
CA SER A 176 16.44 -6.45 -12.17
C SER A 176 17.20 -7.16 -11.07
N TYR A 177 18.06 -8.11 -11.43
CA TYR A 177 19.37 -8.34 -10.80
C TYR A 177 20.09 -9.42 -11.62
N ASN A 178 21.08 -9.02 -12.40
CA ASN A 178 22.00 -9.93 -13.07
C ASN A 178 23.43 -9.58 -12.64
N PRO A 179 23.97 -10.17 -11.56
CA PRO A 179 25.39 -10.15 -11.30
C PRO A 179 26.02 -11.34 -12.01
N SER A 180 26.74 -11.06 -13.08
CA SER A 180 27.65 -12.01 -13.71
C SER A 180 29.02 -11.96 -13.02
N THR A 181 29.72 -13.11 -12.95
CA THR A 181 31.15 -13.37 -12.63
C THR A 181 31.42 -14.06 -11.26
N PRO A 182 32.54 -14.81 -11.06
CA PRO A 182 32.67 -16.22 -11.46
C PRO A 182 33.30 -17.14 -10.37
N TYR A 183 33.37 -18.44 -10.67
CA TYR A 183 34.28 -19.48 -10.09
C TYR A 183 33.88 -20.28 -8.82
N ASN A 184 33.83 -21.60 -9.05
CA ASN A 184 34.19 -22.78 -8.26
C ASN A 184 33.47 -23.23 -6.97
N ASN A 185 33.07 -24.51 -7.07
CA ASN A 185 32.70 -25.52 -6.08
C ASN A 185 33.44 -25.46 -4.72
N PHE A 186 32.70 -25.60 -3.62
CA PHE A 186 33.06 -26.53 -2.53
C PHE A 186 31.89 -26.80 -1.55
N HIS A 187 31.38 -28.05 -1.61
CA HIS A 187 30.85 -28.95 -0.58
C HIS A 187 29.89 -28.54 0.57
N LYS A 188 28.96 -29.50 0.79
CA LYS A 188 28.17 -29.91 1.98
C LYS A 188 26.83 -29.17 2.18
N SER A 189 25.69 -29.82 2.41
CA SER A 189 25.37 -31.19 2.89
C SER A 189 23.99 -31.59 2.35
N ASP A 190 23.86 -32.75 1.69
CA ASP A 190 23.47 -34.04 2.31
C ASP A 190 22.30 -33.96 3.29
N LYS A 191 21.27 -34.78 2.99
CA LYS A 191 20.01 -35.06 3.71
C LYS A 191 18.81 -34.19 3.27
N VAL A 192 18.20 -34.48 2.12
CA VAL A 192 16.77 -34.85 1.89
C VAL A 192 16.56 -35.09 0.36
N SER A 193 17.27 -36.04 -0.25
CA SER A 193 17.11 -36.34 -1.70
C SER A 193 16.88 -37.82 -2.01
N THR A 194 16.57 -38.63 -1.00
CA THR A 194 16.47 -40.08 -1.14
C THR A 194 15.09 -40.59 -1.53
N ASP A 195 14.02 -39.80 -1.42
CA ASP A 195 12.64 -40.29 -1.62
C ASP A 195 11.94 -39.76 -2.88
N LEU A 196 12.58 -38.87 -3.65
CA LEU A 196 11.97 -38.36 -4.87
C LEU A 196 12.39 -39.17 -6.10
N ASN A 197 11.51 -40.08 -6.52
CA ASN A 197 11.66 -40.84 -7.75
C ASN A 197 11.27 -40.01 -8.97
N CYS A 198 12.08 -40.06 -10.02
CA CYS A 198 11.78 -39.43 -11.30
C CYS A 198 10.49 -39.98 -11.91
N TYR A 199 9.50 -39.13 -12.17
CA TYR A 199 8.21 -39.53 -12.76
C TYR A 199 8.31 -40.16 -14.17
N ASN A 200 9.43 -39.99 -14.88
CA ASN A 200 9.64 -40.61 -16.18
C ASN A 200 10.26 -42.03 -16.08
N CYS A 201 11.27 -42.22 -15.23
CA CYS A 201 12.04 -43.47 -15.16
C CYS A 201 11.97 -44.23 -13.84
N GLY A 202 11.34 -43.66 -12.81
CA GLY A 202 11.17 -44.25 -11.49
C GLY A 202 12.44 -44.30 -10.63
N ARG A 203 13.56 -43.71 -11.08
CA ARG A 203 14.82 -43.72 -10.31
C ARG A 203 14.96 -42.47 -9.44
N PRO A 204 15.48 -42.59 -8.22
CA PRO A 204 15.71 -41.45 -7.33
C PRO A 204 16.86 -40.56 -7.83
N GLY A 205 16.92 -39.33 -7.33
CA GLY A 205 18.06 -38.44 -7.49
C GLY A 205 18.02 -37.48 -8.68
N HIS A 206 16.93 -37.44 -9.46
CA HIS A 206 16.71 -36.41 -10.48
C HIS A 206 15.22 -36.17 -10.74
N PHE A 207 14.86 -34.98 -11.23
CA PHE A 207 13.51 -34.67 -11.67
C PHE A 207 13.27 -35.15 -13.10
N ALA A 208 12.00 -35.30 -13.51
CA ALA A 208 11.64 -35.71 -14.87
C ALA A 208 12.19 -34.76 -15.96
N ALA A 209 12.44 -33.50 -15.62
CA ALA A 209 13.05 -32.51 -16.52
C ALA A 209 14.51 -32.84 -16.86
N ASP A 210 15.24 -33.46 -15.94
CA ASP A 210 16.66 -33.79 -16.09
C ASP A 210 16.87 -35.26 -16.48
N CYS A 211 15.80 -35.95 -16.89
CA CYS A 211 15.84 -37.38 -17.20
C CYS A 211 16.34 -37.62 -18.62
N ASN A 212 17.51 -38.24 -18.76
CA ASN A 212 18.11 -38.58 -20.05
C ASN A 212 17.47 -39.81 -20.74
N ARG A 213 16.26 -40.23 -20.34
CA ARG A 213 15.51 -41.34 -20.96
C ARG A 213 14.34 -40.79 -21.78
N PRO A 214 14.01 -41.41 -22.93
CA PRO A 214 12.86 -40.99 -23.73
C PRO A 214 11.57 -41.06 -22.90
N LYS A 215 10.70 -40.05 -23.05
CA LYS A 215 9.40 -40.00 -22.38
C LYS A 215 8.58 -41.23 -22.75
N LYS A 216 8.03 -41.94 -21.78
CA LYS A 216 7.01 -42.96 -22.08
C LYS A 216 5.75 -42.24 -22.58
N GLU A 217 5.29 -42.60 -23.78
CA GLU A 217 3.94 -42.24 -24.24
C GLU A 217 2.93 -43.00 -23.39
N ASP A 218 2.14 -42.26 -22.61
CA ASP A 218 1.01 -42.82 -21.88
C ASP A 218 -0.04 -43.29 -22.89
N ARG A 219 -0.24 -44.62 -22.95
CA ARG A 219 -1.37 -45.21 -23.64
C ARG A 219 -2.65 -44.68 -23.01
N SER A 220 -3.60 -44.37 -23.89
CA SER A 220 -4.95 -43.88 -23.62
C SER A 220 -5.56 -44.39 -22.31
N ARG A 221 -6.07 -43.41 -21.56
CA ARG A 221 -6.93 -43.56 -20.38
C ARG A 221 -8.20 -44.33 -20.77
N ASP A 222 -8.12 -45.65 -20.78
CA ASP A 222 -9.27 -46.52 -20.96
C ASP A 222 -10.05 -46.69 -19.66
N ASP A 223 -11.35 -46.76 -19.87
CA ASP A 223 -12.45 -46.66 -18.94
C ASP A 223 -12.44 -47.76 -17.86
N LYS A 224 -12.43 -47.35 -16.58
CA LYS A 224 -12.84 -48.22 -15.47
C LYS A 224 -13.48 -47.40 -14.36
N ARG A 225 -14.56 -46.70 -14.69
CA ARG A 225 -15.52 -46.13 -13.72
C ARG A 225 -16.75 -47.04 -13.54
N THR A 226 -16.54 -48.31 -13.28
CA THR A 226 -17.47 -49.21 -12.57
C THR A 226 -16.55 -50.26 -11.93
N VAL A 227 -16.36 -50.35 -10.62
CA VAL A 227 -17.25 -50.92 -9.61
C VAL A 227 -16.56 -50.67 -8.26
N ASP A 228 -16.91 -49.62 -7.51
CA ASP A 228 -16.57 -49.57 -6.07
C ASP A 228 -17.54 -48.68 -5.25
N ARG A 229 -18.80 -48.64 -5.67
CA ARG A 229 -19.87 -47.91 -4.96
C ARG A 229 -20.89 -48.84 -4.27
N SER A 230 -20.54 -50.12 -4.14
CA SER A 230 -21.43 -51.16 -3.57
C SER A 230 -20.97 -51.70 -2.21
N LYS A 231 -19.91 -51.15 -1.60
CA LYS A 231 -19.41 -51.62 -0.29
C LYS A 231 -19.66 -50.67 0.89
N ASP A 232 -20.26 -49.51 0.65
CA ASP A 232 -20.53 -48.49 1.69
C ASP A 232 -22.02 -48.31 2.05
N ARG A 233 -22.88 -49.29 1.68
CA ARG A 233 -24.29 -49.35 2.13
C ARG A 233 -24.62 -50.54 3.03
N SER A 234 -23.62 -51.34 3.42
CA SER A 234 -23.79 -52.51 4.30
C SER A 234 -23.19 -52.34 5.71
N LYS A 235 -22.59 -51.19 6.02
CA LYS A 235 -22.13 -50.86 7.39
C LYS A 235 -23.10 -49.94 8.15
N ASP A 236 -23.98 -49.22 7.45
CA ASP A 236 -24.95 -48.31 8.08
C ASP A 236 -26.29 -49.00 8.46
N ARG A 237 -26.42 -50.30 8.22
CA ARG A 237 -27.56 -51.11 8.71
C ARG A 237 -27.21 -52.00 9.91
N ARG A 238 -25.95 -51.98 10.37
CA ARG A 238 -25.47 -52.75 11.54
C ARG A 238 -25.17 -51.89 12.78
N MET A 239 -25.32 -50.57 12.67
CA MET A 239 -25.21 -49.58 13.76
C MET A 239 -26.56 -48.96 14.13
N ARG A 240 -27.69 -49.62 13.80
CA ARG A 240 -29.05 -49.17 14.15
C ARG A 240 -29.88 -50.22 14.90
N THR A 241 -29.24 -51.28 15.39
CA THR A 241 -29.84 -52.33 16.23
C THR A 241 -29.05 -52.58 17.52
N LEU A 242 -28.33 -51.55 18.02
CA LEU A 242 -27.64 -51.58 19.32
C LEU A 242 -28.01 -50.36 20.18
N LEU A 243 -29.18 -49.76 19.93
CA LEU A 243 -29.80 -48.73 20.76
C LEU A 243 -31.32 -48.93 20.82
N GLU A 244 -31.74 -50.16 21.15
CA GLU A 244 -32.98 -50.47 21.87
C GLU A 244 -32.67 -51.58 22.89
#